data_AF-R1GCV9-F1
#
_entry.id   AF-R1GCV9-F1
#
_cell.length_a   1.000
_cell.length_b   1.000
_cell.length_c   1.000
_cell.angle_alpha   90.00
_cell.angle_beta   90.00
_cell.angle_gamma   90.00
#
_symmetry.space_group_name_H-M   'P 1'
#
loop_
_entity.id
_entity.type
_entity.pdbx_description
1 polymer ?
#
loop_
_entity_poly.entity_id
_entity_poly.type
_entity_poly.pdbx_seq_one_letter_code
_entity_poly.pdbx_strand_id
1 'polypeptide(L)'
;MSGASNPTAALQSSLQSLISAIEAQPEFAAQESQRKGKVFFMWDFVSNTKRMLDNLHITPDSFAGDKRETKSDVMQRAMFANILFNDTTGKLTAMCGGDTTEFNADVKAKSEDCQNKAGEWGISEGLLSG
;
A
#
# COMPACT_ATOMS: atom_id res chain seq x y z
N MET A 1 -24.65 -19.96 4.34
CA MET A 1 -24.16 -18.79 5.12
C MET A 1 -22.92 -18.29 4.41
N SER A 2 -23.02 -17.20 3.64
CA SER A 2 -21.88 -16.66 2.92
C SER A 2 -20.94 -15.98 3.92
N GLY A 3 -19.75 -16.54 4.11
CA GLY A 3 -18.68 -15.87 4.84
C GLY A 3 -18.18 -14.71 3.99
N ALA A 4 -18.84 -13.56 4.05
CA ALA A 4 -18.31 -12.35 3.43
C ALA A 4 -17.01 -12.01 4.15
N SER A 5 -15.89 -12.10 3.44
CA SER A 5 -14.58 -11.66 3.93
C SER A 5 -14.68 -10.21 4.37
N ASN A 6 -14.29 -9.90 5.61
CA ASN A 6 -14.18 -8.52 6.10
C ASN A 6 -13.21 -7.75 5.19
N PRO A 7 -13.68 -6.78 4.36
CA PRO A 7 -12.83 -6.14 3.35
C PRO A 7 -11.66 -5.36 3.97
N THR A 8 -11.86 -4.76 5.15
CA THR A 8 -10.80 -4.09 5.91
C THR A 8 -9.71 -5.08 6.29
N ALA A 9 -10.08 -6.23 6.87
CA ALA A 9 -9.11 -7.26 7.25
C ALA A 9 -8.38 -7.85 6.04
N ALA A 10 -9.08 -8.00 4.91
CA ALA A 10 -8.47 -8.45 3.66
C ALA A 10 -7.41 -7.46 3.16
N LEU A 11 -7.73 -6.16 3.14
CA LEU A 11 -6.77 -5.12 2.75
C LEU A 11 -5.59 -5.05 3.73
N GLN A 12 -5.82 -5.15 5.04
CA GLN A 12 -4.75 -5.20 6.04
C GLN A 12 -3.80 -6.38 5.81
N SER A 13 -4.34 -7.57 5.54
CA SER A 13 -3.56 -8.77 5.24
C SER A 13 -2.77 -8.65 3.94
N SER A 14 -3.38 -8.07 2.90
CA SER A 14 -2.72 -7.81 1.62
C SER A 14 -1.55 -6.84 1.77
N LEU A 15 -1.77 -5.71 2.46
CA LEU A 15 -0.72 -4.73 2.75
C LEU A 15 0.42 -5.34 3.57
N GLN A 16 0.11 -6.16 4.58
CA GLN A 16 1.14 -6.86 5.35
C GLN A 16 1.94 -7.83 4.48
N SER A 17 1.28 -8.56 3.60
CA SER A 17 1.93 -9.50 2.68
C SER A 17 2.87 -8.78 1.72
N LEU A 18 2.45 -7.62 1.19
CA LEU A 18 3.27 -6.78 0.33
C LEU A 18 4.50 -6.24 1.09
N ILE A 19 4.32 -5.73 2.32
CA ILE A 19 5.43 -5.28 3.17
C ILE A 19 6.47 -6.39 3.32
N SER A 20 6.04 -7.59 3.70
CA SER A 20 6.96 -8.73 3.88
C SER A 20 7.68 -9.15 2.59
N ALA A 21 7.06 -8.98 1.42
CA ALA A 21 7.74 -9.24 0.14
C ALA A 21 8.76 -8.16 -0.24
N ILE A 22 8.52 -6.91 0.15
CA ILE A 22 9.50 -5.83 -0.02
C ILE A 22 10.69 -6.06 0.92
N GLU A 23 10.42 -6.45 2.17
CA GLU A 23 11.46 -6.78 3.17
C GLU A 23 12.35 -7.95 2.73
N ALA A 24 11.82 -8.86 1.91
CA ALA A 24 12.55 -9.99 1.35
C ALA A 24 13.43 -9.63 0.13
N GLN A 25 13.39 -8.39 -0.38
CA GLN A 25 14.28 -7.97 -1.47
C GLN A 25 15.75 -7.93 -0.99
N PRO A 26 16.72 -8.37 -1.81
CA PRO A 26 18.14 -8.35 -1.44
C PRO A 26 18.66 -6.97 -1.02
N GLU A 27 18.15 -5.90 -1.64
CA GLU A 27 18.57 -4.52 -1.40
C GLU A 27 17.97 -3.94 -0.12
N PHE A 28 16.92 -4.55 0.43
CA PHE A 28 16.12 -3.96 1.51
C PHE A 28 16.98 -3.60 2.74
N ALA A 29 17.74 -4.56 3.30
CA ALA A 29 18.53 -4.32 4.51
C ALA A 29 19.54 -3.16 4.34
N ALA A 30 20.17 -3.07 3.18
CA ALA A 30 21.13 -2.00 2.88
C ALA A 30 20.43 -0.64 2.70
N GLN A 31 19.27 -0.61 2.06
CA GLN A 31 18.51 0.62 1.82
C GLN A 31 17.80 1.13 3.09
N GLU A 32 17.28 0.22 3.92
CA GLU A 32 16.59 0.52 5.18
C GLU A 32 17.53 1.14 6.21
N SER A 33 18.72 0.55 6.41
CA SER A 33 19.74 1.12 7.29
C SER A 33 20.19 2.53 6.88
N GLN A 34 20.18 2.83 5.59
CA GLN A 34 20.53 4.15 5.04
C GLN A 34 19.33 5.08 4.88
N ARG A 35 18.12 4.56 5.12
CA ARG A 35 16.84 5.24 4.91
C ARG A 35 16.73 5.92 3.54
N LYS A 36 17.22 5.26 2.49
CA LYS A 36 17.23 5.78 1.12
C LYS A 36 17.19 4.67 0.08
N GLY A 37 16.77 5.01 -1.13
CA GLY A 37 16.65 4.08 -2.25
C GLY A 37 15.20 3.65 -2.50
N LYS A 38 14.98 3.04 -3.66
CA LYS A 38 13.67 2.73 -4.23
C LYS A 38 12.91 1.66 -3.46
N VAL A 39 13.61 0.63 -2.99
CA VAL A 39 13.02 -0.45 -2.17
C VAL A 39 12.60 0.09 -0.81
N PHE A 40 13.48 0.83 -0.13
CA PHE A 40 13.14 1.46 1.15
C PHE A 40 11.99 2.47 1.02
N PHE A 41 12.02 3.31 -0.03
CA PHE A 41 10.96 4.28 -0.27
C PHE A 41 9.59 3.60 -0.41
N MET A 42 9.51 2.53 -1.21
CA MET A 42 8.26 1.80 -1.38
C MET A 42 7.84 1.05 -0.11
N TRP A 43 8.79 0.48 0.64
CA TRP A 43 8.50 -0.12 1.94
C TRP A 43 7.88 0.89 2.93
N ASP A 44 8.49 2.08 3.07
CA ASP A 44 8.00 3.11 3.98
C ASP A 44 6.62 3.63 3.52
N PHE A 45 6.44 3.82 2.21
CA PHE A 45 5.17 4.25 1.63
C PHE A 45 4.02 3.27 1.94
N VAL A 46 4.24 1.96 1.73
CA VAL A 46 3.24 0.92 2.00
C VAL A 46 3.02 0.73 3.50
N SER A 47 4.09 0.74 4.31
CA SER A 47 4.01 0.60 5.77
C SER A 47 3.23 1.75 6.41
N ASN A 48 3.47 2.98 5.98
CA ASN A 48 2.70 4.14 6.43
C ASN A 48 1.23 4.04 6.02
N THR A 49 0.93 3.53 4.81
CA THR A 49 -0.44 3.29 4.35
C THR A 49 -1.17 2.25 5.22
N LYS A 50 -0.49 1.14 5.57
CA LYS A 50 -1.04 0.15 6.50
C LYS A 50 -1.29 0.74 7.88
N ARG A 51 -0.36 1.53 8.41
CA ARG A 51 -0.52 2.20 9.71
C ARG A 51 -1.73 3.15 9.72
N MET A 52 -1.98 3.86 8.63
CA MET A 52 -3.18 4.70 8.49
C MET A 52 -4.46 3.86 8.56
N LEU A 53 -4.52 2.76 7.81
CA LEU A 53 -5.66 1.82 7.85
C LEU A 53 -5.88 1.25 9.25
N ASP A 54 -4.81 0.77 9.88
CA ASP A 54 -4.86 0.20 11.22
C ASP A 54 -5.37 1.24 12.24
N ASN A 55 -5.03 2.52 12.10
CA ASN A 55 -5.45 3.54 13.06
C ASN A 55 -6.90 4.04 12.86
N LEU A 56 -7.61 3.63 11.80
CA LEU A 56 -9.01 4.08 11.58
C LEU A 56 -9.96 3.67 12.70
N HIS A 57 -9.68 2.59 13.42
CA HIS A 57 -10.54 2.11 14.52
C HIS A 57 -10.43 2.95 15.80
N ILE A 58 -9.32 3.67 16.00
CA ILE A 58 -9.12 4.55 17.15
C ILE A 58 -9.54 6.00 16.88
N THR A 59 -9.86 6.36 15.63
CA THR A 59 -10.37 7.69 15.27
C THR A 59 -11.83 7.84 15.75
N PRO A 60 -12.13 8.80 16.66
CA PRO A 60 -13.46 9.01 17.18
C PRO A 60 -14.47 9.44 16.10
N ASP A 61 -15.75 9.11 16.28
CA ASP A 61 -16.79 9.44 15.30
C ASP A 61 -17.06 10.94 15.16
N SER A 62 -16.65 11.75 16.16
CA SER A 62 -16.66 13.21 16.04
C SER A 62 -15.77 13.74 14.91
N PHE A 63 -14.86 12.91 14.38
CA PHE A 63 -13.97 13.20 13.26
C PHE A 63 -14.39 12.43 11.99
N ALA A 64 -15.69 12.19 11.79
CA ALA A 64 -16.19 11.39 10.66
C ALA A 64 -15.73 11.92 9.27
N GLY A 65 -15.59 13.24 9.11
CA GLY A 65 -15.04 13.87 7.89
C GLY A 65 -13.60 13.43 7.64
N ASP A 66 -12.72 13.69 8.61
CA ASP A 66 -11.30 13.29 8.58
C ASP A 66 -11.13 11.77 8.40
N LYS A 67 -12.04 10.99 8.97
CA LYS A 67 -12.09 9.52 8.82
C LYS A 67 -12.41 9.11 7.38
N ARG A 68 -13.33 9.81 6.70
CA ARG A 68 -13.65 9.56 5.29
C ARG A 68 -12.48 9.95 4.38
N GLU A 69 -11.84 11.08 4.63
CA GLU A 69 -10.65 11.53 3.89
C GLU A 69 -9.50 10.52 4.07
N THR A 70 -9.20 10.13 5.31
CA THR A 70 -8.18 9.11 5.61
C THR A 70 -8.47 7.79 4.90
N LYS A 71 -9.75 7.36 4.83
CA LYS A 71 -10.13 6.16 4.09
C LYS A 71 -9.86 6.31 2.58
N SER A 72 -10.21 7.46 2.00
CA SER A 72 -9.90 7.78 0.61
C SER A 72 -8.39 7.73 0.35
N ASP A 73 -7.59 8.32 1.24
CA ASP A 73 -6.13 8.33 1.12
C ASP A 73 -5.55 6.91 1.18
N VAL A 74 -5.98 6.08 2.12
CA VAL A 74 -5.54 4.68 2.22
C VAL A 74 -5.83 3.93 0.92
N MET A 75 -7.06 4.06 0.40
CA MET A 75 -7.47 3.42 -0.84
C MET A 75 -6.60 3.89 -2.02
N GLN A 76 -6.49 5.20 -2.22
CA GLN A 76 -5.73 5.77 -3.34
C GLN A 76 -4.25 5.42 -3.26
N ARG A 77 -3.66 5.43 -2.05
CA ARG A 77 -2.26 5.05 -1.84
C ARG A 77 -2.01 3.58 -2.15
N ALA A 78 -2.91 2.67 -1.76
CA ALA A 78 -2.79 1.26 -2.09
C ALA A 78 -2.88 1.00 -3.61
N MET A 79 -3.77 1.70 -4.31
CA MET A 79 -3.84 1.65 -5.78
C MET A 79 -2.58 2.25 -6.43
N PHE A 80 -2.14 3.41 -5.94
CA PHE A 80 -0.97 4.10 -6.48
C PHE A 80 0.33 3.33 -6.25
N ALA A 81 0.44 2.57 -5.16
CA ALA A 81 1.58 1.69 -4.92
C ALA A 81 1.79 0.73 -6.11
N ASN A 82 0.74 0.10 -6.62
CA ASN A 82 0.85 -0.80 -7.77
C ASN A 82 1.34 -0.09 -9.04
N ILE A 83 0.90 1.15 -9.27
CA ILE A 83 1.39 1.98 -10.38
C ILE A 83 2.89 2.21 -10.24
N LEU A 84 3.36 2.53 -9.03
CA LEU A 84 4.78 2.76 -8.75
C LEU A 84 5.63 1.49 -8.90
N PHE A 85 5.15 0.34 -8.42
CA PHE A 85 5.83 -0.95 -8.59
C PHE A 85 5.96 -1.36 -10.06
N ASN A 86 5.08 -0.86 -10.93
CA ASN A 86 5.07 -1.12 -12.36
C ASN A 86 5.53 0.11 -13.19
N ASP A 87 6.15 1.11 -12.57
CA ASP A 87 6.58 2.32 -13.27
C ASP A 87 7.71 2.00 -14.27
N THR A 88 7.40 2.10 -15.56
CA THR A 88 8.35 1.99 -16.67
C THR A 88 8.78 3.35 -17.22
N THR A 89 8.21 4.45 -16.67
CA THR A 89 8.51 5.82 -17.14
C THR A 89 9.75 6.42 -16.48
N GLY A 90 10.24 5.79 -15.40
CA GLY A 90 11.42 6.23 -14.65
C GLY A 90 11.13 7.36 -13.64
N LYS A 91 9.86 7.71 -13.41
CA LYS A 91 9.46 8.71 -12.40
C LYS A 91 9.85 8.26 -11.00
N LEU A 92 9.60 7.00 -10.66
CA LEU A 92 9.97 6.45 -9.36
C LEU A 92 11.50 6.46 -9.19
N THR A 93 12.25 6.08 -10.24
CA THR A 93 13.71 6.19 -10.23
C THR A 93 14.20 7.61 -10.00
N ALA A 94 13.59 8.61 -10.66
CA ALA A 94 13.92 10.02 -10.45
C ALA A 94 13.63 10.48 -9.00
N MET A 95 12.50 10.07 -8.42
CA MET A 95 12.15 10.34 -7.02
C MET A 95 13.12 9.70 -6.03
N CYS A 96 13.71 8.57 -6.41
CA CYS A 96 14.63 7.79 -5.57
C CYS A 96 16.11 8.07 -5.88
N GLY A 97 16.44 9.25 -6.40
CA GLY A 97 17.83 9.68 -6.59
C GLY A 97 18.58 8.90 -7.68
N GLY A 98 17.87 8.38 -8.68
CA GLY A 98 18.47 7.62 -9.77
C GLY A 98 18.63 6.13 -9.48
N ASP A 99 18.03 5.61 -8.40
CA ASP A 99 18.03 4.19 -8.10
C ASP A 99 17.23 3.40 -9.16
N THR A 100 17.93 2.53 -9.88
CA THR A 100 17.40 1.66 -10.94
C THR A 100 17.10 0.25 -10.45
N THR A 101 17.01 0.02 -9.14
CA THR A 101 16.59 -1.28 -8.59
C THR A 101 15.21 -1.65 -9.13
N GLU A 102 15.05 -2.90 -9.56
CA GLU A 102 13.81 -3.42 -10.09
C GLU A 102 13.12 -4.33 -9.07
N PHE A 103 11.79 -4.23 -8.99
CA PHE A 103 11.00 -5.10 -8.13
C PHE A 103 10.76 -6.45 -8.80
N ASN A 104 10.94 -7.52 -8.03
CA ASN A 104 10.68 -8.88 -8.51
C ASN A 104 9.17 -9.12 -8.77
N ALA A 105 8.86 -10.26 -9.41
CA ALA A 105 7.50 -10.63 -9.75
C ALA A 105 6.59 -10.81 -8.52
N ASP A 106 7.14 -11.25 -7.38
CA ASP A 106 6.37 -11.47 -6.16
C ASP A 106 5.86 -10.15 -5.55
N VAL A 107 6.70 -9.11 -5.50
CA VAL A 107 6.28 -7.77 -5.06
C VAL A 107 5.21 -7.21 -6.00
N LYS A 108 5.37 -7.37 -7.32
CA LYS A 108 4.39 -6.89 -8.31
C LYS A 108 3.04 -7.60 -8.19
N ALA A 109 3.06 -8.93 -7.99
CA ALA A 109 1.83 -9.70 -7.79
C ALA A 109 1.11 -9.29 -6.50
N LYS A 110 1.85 -9.07 -5.40
CA LYS A 110 1.27 -8.62 -4.14
C LYS A 110 0.79 -7.16 -4.17
N SER A 111 1.41 -6.30 -4.98
CA SER A 111 0.90 -4.94 -5.18
C SER A 111 -0.38 -4.90 -5.99
N GLU A 112 -0.54 -5.80 -6.95
CA GLU A 112 -1.80 -5.99 -7.68
C GLU A 112 -2.92 -6.48 -6.76
N ASP A 113 -2.64 -7.46 -5.88
CA ASP A 113 -3.62 -7.90 -4.87
C ASP A 113 -4.03 -6.74 -3.95
N CYS A 114 -3.07 -5.93 -3.48
CA CYS A 114 -3.38 -4.71 -2.70
C CYS A 114 -4.28 -3.74 -3.46
N GLN A 115 -4.04 -3.51 -4.76
CA GLN A 115 -4.91 -2.65 -5.57
C GLN A 115 -6.33 -3.21 -5.65
N ASN A 116 -6.48 -4.52 -5.88
CA ASN A 116 -7.78 -5.19 -5.96
C ASN A 116 -8.53 -5.10 -4.62
N LYS A 117 -7.86 -5.41 -3.51
CA LYS A 117 -8.44 -5.30 -2.15
C LYS A 117 -8.76 -3.87 -1.76
N ALA A 118 -7.99 -2.89 -2.21
CA ALA A 118 -8.32 -1.48 -2.02
C ALA A 118 -9.58 -1.07 -2.79
N GLY A 119 -9.78 -1.59 -4.00
CA GLY A 119 -11.01 -1.38 -4.78
C GLY A 119 -12.24 -1.99 -4.09
N GLU A 120 -12.16 -3.26 -3.70
CA GLU A 120 -13.23 -3.96 -2.95
C GLU A 120 -13.56 -3.22 -1.65
N TRP A 121 -12.54 -2.82 -0.88
CA TRP A 121 -12.71 -2.06 0.34
C TRP A 121 -13.32 -0.67 0.07
N GLY A 122 -12.86 0.03 -0.96
CA GLY A 122 -13.40 1.33 -1.36
C GLY A 122 -14.89 1.30 -1.74
N ILE A 123 -15.35 0.23 -2.39
CA ILE A 123 -16.78 -0.01 -2.65
C ILE A 123 -17.52 -0.23 -1.32
N SER A 124 -16.98 -1.07 -0.43
CA SER A 124 -17.61 -1.38 0.87
C SER A 124 -17.74 -0.15 1.78
N GLU A 125 -16.83 0.81 1.64
CA GLU A 125 -16.79 2.07 2.41
C GLU A 125 -17.56 3.22 1.71
N GLY A 126 -18.16 2.97 0.54
CA GLY A 126 -18.90 4.00 -0.22
C GLY A 126 -18.01 5.13 -0.76
N LEU A 127 -16.75 4.82 -1.06
CA LEU A 127 -15.78 5.72 -1.69
C LEU A 127 -15.78 5.61 -3.22
N LEU A 128 -16.10 4.42 -3.72
CA LEU A 128 -16.26 4.10 -5.14
C LEU A 128 -17.68 3.62 -5.41
N SER A 129 -18.17 3.88 -6.63
CA SER A 129 -19.35 3.18 -7.15
C SER A 129 -18.94 1.77 -7.55
N GLY A 130 -19.71 0.76 -7.09
CA GLY A 130 -19.56 -0.64 -7.48
C GLY A 130 -20.16 -0.97 -8.84
#